data_AF-A0AAN6GQ10-F1
#
_entry.id   AF-A0AAN6GQ10-F1
#
_cell.length_a   1.000
_cell.length_b   1.000
_cell.length_c   1.000
_cell.angle_alpha   90.00
_cell.angle_beta   90.00
_cell.angle_gamma   90.00
#
_symmetry.space_group_name_H-M   'P 1'
#
loop_
_entity.id
_entity.type
_entity.pdbx_description
1 polymer ?
#
loop_
_entity_poly.entity_id
_entity_poly.type
_entity_poly.pdbx_seq_one_letter_code
_entity_poly.pdbx_strand_id
1 'polypeptide(L)'
;MAKSLRSKSKVAARRVKRTDPNSVYKINADQRIQRAAARLKVLAKGPKVSAQQSESAEDQEDDQDASSSALMDQDEGEDATEGGEPTKISTSGSRGSRRETWRAARGWKPRVGSKNGGRTKRRH
;
A
#
# COMPACT_ATOMS: atom_id res chain seq x y z
N MET A 1 42.66 4.76 17.88
CA MET A 1 41.65 5.68 17.32
C MET A 1 40.27 5.03 17.34
N ALA A 2 39.24 5.77 17.76
CA ALA A 2 37.86 5.28 17.69
C ALA A 2 37.39 5.16 16.23
N LYS A 3 36.44 4.25 15.97
CA LYS A 3 35.86 4.08 14.62
C LYS A 3 34.77 5.13 14.37
N SER A 4 34.76 5.73 13.18
CA SER A 4 33.71 6.68 12.79
C SER A 4 32.33 6.03 12.64
N LEU A 5 31.26 6.82 12.73
CA LEU A 5 29.88 6.35 12.56
C LEU A 5 29.64 5.67 11.21
N ARG A 6 30.36 6.12 10.18
CA ARG A 6 30.31 5.63 8.78
C ARG A 6 31.40 4.59 8.47
N SER A 7 32.15 4.13 9.48
CA SER A 7 33.19 3.13 9.26
C SER A 7 32.57 1.82 8.72
N LYS A 8 33.14 1.33 7.61
CA LYS A 8 32.61 0.16 6.88
C LYS A 8 32.41 -1.06 7.78
N SER A 9 33.39 -1.35 8.65
CA SER A 9 33.30 -2.48 9.58
C SER A 9 32.13 -2.38 10.57
N LYS A 10 31.85 -1.19 11.12
CA LYS A 10 30.72 -1.00 12.05
C LYS A 10 29.37 -0.99 11.33
N VAL A 11 29.31 -0.39 10.13
CA VAL A 11 28.07 -0.40 9.32
C VAL A 11 27.73 -1.82 8.89
N ALA A 12 28.71 -2.63 8.46
CA ALA A 12 28.51 -4.03 8.10
C ALA A 12 27.98 -4.85 9.30
N ALA A 13 28.58 -4.70 10.49
CA ALA A 13 28.10 -5.38 11.69
C ALA A 13 26.66 -4.96 12.07
N ARG A 14 26.30 -3.68 11.89
CA ARG A 14 24.92 -3.21 12.10
C ARG A 14 23.94 -3.77 11.05
N ARG A 15 24.40 -3.98 9.81
CA ARG A 15 23.58 -4.58 8.75
C ARG A 15 23.20 -6.00 9.13
N VAL A 16 24.19 -6.84 9.47
CA VAL A 16 24.00 -8.23 9.92
C VAL A 16 22.96 -8.29 11.04
N LYS A 17 23.15 -7.51 12.11
CA LYS A 17 22.19 -7.40 13.23
C LYS A 17 20.76 -6.99 12.86
N ARG A 18 20.54 -6.38 11.69
CA ARG A 18 19.20 -5.94 11.23
C ARG A 18 18.60 -6.86 10.18
N THR A 19 19.42 -7.63 9.48
CA THR A 19 18.98 -8.51 8.39
C THR A 19 18.78 -9.94 8.85
N ASP A 20 19.51 -10.40 9.86
CA ASP A 20 19.42 -11.78 10.32
C ASP A 20 18.01 -12.06 10.86
N PRO A 21 17.35 -13.14 10.39
CA PRO A 21 15.95 -13.43 10.74
C PRO A 21 15.78 -13.68 12.24
N ASN A 22 16.80 -14.25 12.88
CA ASN A 22 16.80 -14.58 14.31
C ASN A 22 17.23 -13.38 15.19
N SER A 23 17.55 -12.23 14.60
CA SER A 23 17.94 -11.05 15.39
C SER A 23 16.72 -10.39 16.02
N VAL A 24 16.88 -9.97 17.28
CA VAL A 24 15.83 -9.23 18.02
C VAL A 24 15.36 -7.98 17.25
N TYR A 25 16.25 -7.32 16.51
CA TYR A 25 15.90 -6.15 15.70
C TYR A 25 14.95 -6.49 14.56
N LYS A 26 15.20 -7.59 13.84
CA LYS A 26 14.38 -8.02 12.72
C LYS A 26 13.01 -8.52 13.20
N ILE A 27 13.01 -9.37 14.23
CA ILE A 27 11.79 -9.90 14.86
C ILE A 27 10.86 -8.77 15.32
N ASN A 28 11.39 -7.78 16.06
CA ASN A 28 10.58 -6.67 16.55
C ASN A 28 10.06 -5.77 15.42
N ALA A 29 10.84 -5.58 14.36
CA ALA A 29 10.40 -4.81 13.20
C ALA A 29 9.24 -5.53 12.49
N ASP A 30 9.36 -6.84 12.27
CA ASP A 30 8.35 -7.65 11.58
C ASP A 30 7.05 -7.75 12.41
N GLN A 31 7.15 -7.92 13.73
CA GLN A 31 5.99 -7.88 14.63
C GLN A 31 5.22 -6.56 14.55
N ARG A 32 5.92 -5.42 14.46
CA ARG A 32 5.26 -4.10 14.30
C ARG A 32 4.53 -4.00 12.96
N ILE A 33 5.13 -4.51 11.89
CA ILE A 33 4.52 -4.54 10.56
C ILE A 33 3.26 -5.42 10.57
N GLN A 34 3.31 -6.59 11.20
CA GLN A 34 2.16 -7.49 11.34
C GLN A 34 1.02 -6.83 12.12
N ARG A 35 1.32 -6.17 13.24
CA ARG A 35 0.32 -5.42 14.02
C ARG A 35 -0.32 -4.30 13.20
N ALA A 36 0.48 -3.56 12.45
CA ALA A 36 -0.02 -2.50 11.56
C ALA A 36 -0.92 -3.07 10.47
N ALA A 37 -0.52 -4.18 9.83
CA ALA A 37 -1.32 -4.85 8.81
C ALA A 37 -2.64 -5.38 9.37
N ALA A 38 -2.64 -5.97 10.58
CA ALA A 38 -3.85 -6.42 11.25
C ALA A 38 -4.84 -5.25 11.50
N ARG A 39 -4.34 -4.12 12.03
CA ARG A 39 -5.15 -2.91 12.24
C ARG A 39 -5.73 -2.38 10.93
N LEU A 40 -4.93 -2.36 9.86
CA LEU A 40 -5.40 -1.91 8.55
C LEU A 40 -6.48 -2.84 7.98
N LYS A 41 -6.37 -4.15 8.16
CA LYS A 41 -7.41 -5.11 7.75
C LYS A 41 -8.72 -4.89 8.50
N VAL A 42 -8.66 -4.60 9.81
CA VAL A 42 -9.85 -4.26 10.61
C VAL A 42 -10.47 -2.95 10.09
N LEU A 43 -9.66 -1.91 9.90
CA LEU A 43 -10.12 -0.61 9.39
C LEU A 43 -10.69 -0.70 7.96
N ALA A 44 -10.17 -1.60 7.12
CA ALA A 44 -10.66 -1.78 5.76
C ALA A 44 -12.07 -2.41 5.72
N LYS A 45 -12.42 -3.22 6.72
CA LYS A 45 -13.75 -3.83 6.87
C LYS A 45 -14.76 -2.89 7.55
N GLY A 46 -14.28 -1.95 8.35
CA GLY A 46 -15.12 -0.95 9.01
C GLY A 46 -15.62 0.14 8.05
N PRO A 47 -16.73 0.83 8.38
CA PRO A 47 -17.18 1.97 7.62
C PRO A 47 -16.10 3.05 7.61
N LYS A 48 -15.87 3.66 6.44
CA LYS A 48 -14.93 4.78 6.29
C LYS A 48 -15.50 5.99 7.03
N VAL A 49 -15.12 6.14 8.30
CA VAL A 49 -15.64 7.15 9.23
C VAL A 49 -15.49 8.58 8.70
N SER A 50 -14.57 8.82 7.74
CA SER A 50 -14.41 10.12 7.07
C SER A 50 -15.55 10.52 6.14
N ALA A 51 -16.54 9.65 5.89
CA ALA A 51 -17.74 9.98 5.11
C ALA A 51 -19.03 10.11 5.95
N GLN A 52 -18.99 9.79 7.26
CA GLN A 52 -20.17 9.75 8.13
C GLN A 52 -20.09 10.66 9.36
N GLN A 53 -19.01 11.44 9.52
CA GLN A 53 -18.85 12.37 10.64
C GLN A 53 -19.67 13.66 10.47
N SER A 54 -20.94 13.53 10.10
CA SER A 54 -21.94 14.59 10.23
C SER A 54 -23.13 14.23 11.12
N GLU A 55 -23.33 12.97 11.56
CA GLU A 55 -24.59 12.60 12.26
C GLU A 55 -24.51 11.56 13.39
N SER A 56 -23.34 11.26 13.98
CA SER A 56 -23.33 10.39 15.18
C SER A 56 -22.18 10.74 16.10
N ALA A 57 -22.38 11.82 16.86
CA ALA A 57 -21.71 12.04 18.12
C ALA A 57 -22.78 11.88 19.18
N GLU A 58 -22.92 10.68 19.74
CA GLU A 58 -23.38 10.44 21.11
C GLU A 58 -23.32 8.92 21.39
N ASP A 59 -22.75 8.60 22.55
CA ASP A 59 -22.76 7.31 23.24
C ASP A 59 -21.74 6.24 22.78
N GLN A 60 -20.62 6.12 23.51
CA GLN A 60 -20.49 5.13 24.61
C GLN A 60 -19.02 5.03 25.05
N GLU A 61 -18.74 5.45 26.28
CA GLU A 61 -17.48 5.21 26.99
C GLU A 61 -17.53 3.85 27.71
N ASP A 62 -16.35 3.26 27.89
CA ASP A 62 -15.97 2.22 28.85
C ASP A 62 -16.37 0.76 28.55
N ASP A 63 -15.38 -0.08 28.19
CA ASP A 63 -15.12 -1.31 28.95
C ASP A 63 -13.73 -1.90 28.61
N GLN A 64 -12.99 -2.19 29.68
CA GLN A 64 -11.64 -2.75 29.67
C GLN A 64 -11.67 -4.29 29.70
N ASP A 65 -10.79 -4.87 28.90
CA ASP A 65 -9.98 -6.08 29.14
C ASP A 65 -10.61 -7.48 29.43
N ALA A 66 -9.95 -8.47 28.82
CA ALA A 66 -9.91 -9.90 29.15
C ALA A 66 -11.20 -10.76 29.05
N SER A 67 -11.28 -11.59 28.00
CA SER A 67 -11.13 -13.06 28.16
C SER A 67 -11.36 -13.81 26.84
N SER A 68 -10.49 -14.79 26.64
CA SER A 68 -10.42 -15.75 25.55
C SER A 68 -11.66 -16.61 25.33
N SER A 69 -11.71 -17.19 24.12
CA SER A 69 -12.35 -18.47 23.77
C SER A 69 -13.80 -18.41 23.27
N ALA A 70 -13.95 -17.99 22.00
CA ALA A 70 -14.85 -18.64 21.04
C ALA A 70 -14.79 -17.85 19.72
N LEU A 71 -13.86 -18.18 18.83
CA LEU A 71 -14.05 -17.87 17.41
C LEU A 71 -14.09 -19.20 16.68
N MET A 72 -15.31 -19.59 16.31
CA MET A 72 -15.59 -20.70 15.42
C MET A 72 -14.81 -20.49 14.12
N ASP A 73 -14.02 -21.51 13.82
CA ASP A 73 -13.42 -21.78 12.52
C ASP A 73 -14.52 -22.35 11.61
N GLN A 74 -15.15 -21.48 10.81
CA GLN A 74 -15.76 -21.82 9.52
C GLN A 74 -16.31 -20.54 8.88
N ASP A 75 -15.62 -20.01 7.87
CA ASP A 75 -16.24 -19.87 6.54
C ASP A 75 -15.15 -19.56 5.51
N GLU A 76 -15.12 -20.41 4.48
CA GLU A 76 -14.27 -20.31 3.31
C GLU A 76 -14.79 -19.18 2.43
N GLY A 77 -14.23 -17.98 2.61
CA GLY A 77 -14.44 -16.85 1.70
C GLY A 77 -13.26 -16.72 0.74
N GLU A 78 -13.40 -17.34 -0.43
CA GLU A 78 -12.55 -17.24 -1.62
C GLU A 78 -11.93 -15.84 -1.80
N ASP A 79 -10.62 -15.73 -1.56
CA ASP A 79 -9.86 -14.56 -1.95
C ASP A 79 -8.62 -15.01 -2.73
N ALA A 80 -8.46 -14.37 -3.89
CA ALA A 80 -7.39 -14.51 -4.86
C ALA A 80 -7.38 -15.81 -5.69
N THR A 81 -8.06 -15.73 -6.84
CA THR A 81 -7.65 -16.41 -8.07
C THR A 81 -6.16 -16.13 -8.37
N GLU A 82 -5.26 -16.97 -7.86
CA GLU A 82 -3.89 -17.12 -8.39
C GLU A 82 -3.95 -18.13 -9.54
N GLY A 83 -3.66 -17.68 -10.77
CA GLY A 83 -3.55 -18.61 -11.91
C GLY A 83 -3.75 -18.05 -13.32
N GLY A 84 -3.87 -16.74 -13.52
CA GLY A 84 -3.82 -16.15 -14.86
C GLY A 84 -2.41 -15.74 -15.22
N GLU A 85 -1.88 -16.22 -16.36
CA GLU A 85 -0.68 -15.65 -16.99
C GLU A 85 -0.78 -14.10 -16.97
N PRO A 86 0.34 -13.36 -16.79
CA PRO A 86 0.28 -11.90 -16.76
C PRO A 86 -0.28 -11.42 -18.09
N THR A 87 -1.57 -11.06 -18.10
CA THR A 87 -2.19 -10.48 -19.28
C THR A 87 -1.38 -9.24 -19.63
N LYS A 88 -0.86 -9.17 -20.85
CA LYS A 88 -0.13 -8.00 -21.32
C LYS A 88 -1.13 -6.85 -21.42
N ILE A 89 -1.27 -6.09 -20.34
CA ILE A 89 -2.14 -4.93 -20.30
C ILE A 89 -1.47 -3.86 -21.16
N SER A 90 -2.02 -3.65 -22.37
CA SER A 90 -1.55 -2.59 -23.24
C SER A 90 -1.92 -1.23 -22.65
N THR A 91 -0.93 -0.55 -22.08
CA THR A 91 -1.07 0.84 -21.58
C THR A 91 -1.06 1.89 -22.71
N SER A 92 -1.14 1.46 -23.97
CA SER A 92 -1.14 2.33 -25.16
C SER A 92 -2.53 2.79 -25.60
N GLY A 93 -3.59 2.46 -24.85
CA GLY A 93 -4.96 2.94 -25.12
C GLY A 93 -5.12 4.46 -24.98
N SER A 94 -6.24 5.01 -25.46
CA SER A 94 -6.54 6.43 -25.34
C SER A 94 -6.61 6.85 -23.86
N ARG A 95 -6.03 8.01 -23.54
CA ARG A 95 -5.97 8.55 -22.17
C ARG A 95 -7.10 9.52 -21.86
N GLY A 96 -8.09 9.64 -22.76
CA GLY A 96 -9.24 10.53 -22.60
C GLY A 96 -8.84 12.01 -22.50
N SER A 97 -7.64 12.39 -22.94
CA SER A 97 -7.16 13.77 -22.82
C SER A 97 -7.93 14.70 -23.75
N ARG A 98 -8.19 15.94 -23.32
CA ARG A 98 -8.82 16.99 -24.15
C ARG A 98 -8.13 17.18 -25.52
N ARG A 99 -6.82 16.94 -25.60
CA ARG A 99 -6.06 16.98 -26.86
C ARG A 99 -6.39 15.79 -27.77
N GLU A 100 -6.62 14.61 -27.21
CA GLU A 100 -6.99 13.40 -27.97
C GLU A 100 -8.41 13.53 -28.51
N THR A 101 -9.36 14.02 -27.70
CA THR A 101 -10.74 14.25 -28.13
C THR A 101 -10.84 15.32 -29.22
N TRP A 102 -10.11 16.44 -29.09
CA TRP A 102 -10.05 17.48 -30.12
C TRP A 102 -9.41 16.99 -31.43
N ARG A 103 -8.40 16.11 -31.35
CA ARG A 103 -7.80 15.49 -32.54
C ARG A 103 -8.76 14.51 -33.20
N ALA A 104 -9.42 13.65 -32.42
CA ALA A 104 -10.43 12.73 -32.93
C ALA A 104 -11.58 13.47 -33.62
N ALA A 105 -12.09 14.55 -33.02
CA ALA A 105 -13.13 15.40 -33.60
C ALA A 105 -12.69 16.08 -34.92
N ARG A 106 -11.38 16.27 -35.13
CA ARG A 106 -10.79 16.79 -36.38
C ARG A 106 -10.36 15.69 -37.35
N GLY A 107 -10.65 14.41 -37.07
CA GLY A 107 -10.22 13.27 -37.87
C GLY A 107 -8.72 13.00 -37.84
N TRP A 108 -7.99 13.59 -36.87
CA TRP A 108 -6.54 13.47 -36.76
C TRP A 108 -6.15 12.27 -35.91
N LYS A 109 -5.20 11.47 -36.40
CA LYS A 109 -4.66 10.30 -35.67
C LYS A 109 -4.11 10.70 -34.29
N PRO A 110 -4.28 9.84 -33.26
CA PRO A 110 -3.65 10.01 -31.96
C PRO A 110 -2.12 10.15 -32.11
N ARG A 111 -1.51 11.07 -31.35
CA ARG A 111 -0.05 11.18 -31.33
C ARG A 111 0.52 10.03 -30.49
N VAL A 112 1.08 9.04 -31.17
CA VAL A 112 1.86 7.98 -30.53
C VAL A 112 3.22 8.56 -30.14
N GLY A 113 3.62 8.40 -28.87
CA GLY A 113 4.94 8.86 -28.38
C GLY A 113 5.04 10.37 -28.21
N SER A 114 4.36 10.95 -27.20
CA SER A 114 4.77 12.27 -26.72
C SER A 114 6.02 12.12 -25.86
N LYS A 115 6.95 13.10 -25.90
CA LYS A 115 8.17 13.16 -25.06
C LYS A 115 7.92 12.90 -23.56
N ASN A 116 6.68 13.07 -23.07
CA ASN A 116 6.28 12.86 -21.67
C ASN A 116 5.09 11.89 -21.49
N GLY A 117 4.78 11.00 -22.45
CA GLY A 117 3.63 10.08 -22.34
C GLY A 117 2.25 10.73 -22.11
N GLY A 118 2.05 11.97 -22.56
CA GLY A 118 0.81 12.73 -22.37
C GLY A 118 0.79 13.56 -21.08
N ARG A 119 1.82 13.46 -20.23
CA ARG A 119 1.92 14.21 -18.98
C ARG A 119 2.40 15.64 -19.23
N THR A 120 1.67 16.61 -18.67
CA THR A 120 2.08 18.01 -18.64
C THR A 120 3.37 18.15 -17.84
N LYS A 121 4.35 18.92 -18.35
CA LYS A 121 5.60 19.21 -17.65
C LYS A 121 5.26 19.86 -16.31
N ARG A 122 5.62 19.23 -15.18
CA ARG A 122 5.50 19.86 -13.86
C ARG A 122 6.37 21.11 -13.88
N ARG A 123 5.76 22.27 -13.63
CA ARG A 123 6.52 23.49 -13.34
C ARG A 123 7.13 23.29 -11.96
N HIS A 124 8.46 23.32 -11.89
CA HIS A 124 9.20 23.47 -10.65
C HIS A 124 9.35 24.95 -10.35
#